data_AF-U9TM58-F1
#
_entry.id   AF-U9TM58-F1
#
_cell.length_a   1.000
_cell.length_b   1.000
_cell.length_c   1.000
_cell.angle_alpha   90.00
_cell.angle_beta   90.00
_cell.angle_gamma   90.00
#
_symmetry.space_group_name_H-M   'P 1'
#
loop_
_entity.id
_entity.type
_entity.pdbx_description
1 polymer ?
#
loop_
_entity_poly.entity_id
_entity_poly.type
_entity_poly.pdbx_seq_one_letter_code
_entity_poly.pdbx_strand_id
1 'polypeptide(L)'
;MARNFIISFLVLLFIITFTNSIPLDERSISHRGESSIVKRQDSPPYYVLHAFFEPEFDPFGEVGEYVTGTFTFTLMNDGGIRVIGQCNTGFTDPDPSVYSIIIVRRPVCPTYISHLDLTPFLQYYINVPGTSGFQHDFYNTFTLEEIHHMFVVVKMGATPIGAAYIQAVGED
;
A
#
# COMPACT_ATOMS: atom_id res chain seq x y z
N MET A 1 -37.47 28.47 -56.32
CA MET A 1 -36.78 29.28 -55.29
C MET A 1 -35.99 28.33 -54.40
N ALA A 2 -34.66 28.46 -54.41
CA ALA A 2 -33.66 27.90 -53.49
C ALA A 2 -33.83 26.45 -52.96
N ARG A 3 -33.28 25.47 -53.69
CA ARG A 3 -32.69 24.23 -53.11
C ARG A 3 -31.81 23.55 -54.16
N ASN A 4 -30.85 24.29 -54.69
CA ASN A 4 -29.47 24.29 -54.20
C ASN A 4 -28.86 22.87 -54.18
N PHE A 5 -27.96 22.59 -55.13
CA PHE A 5 -26.53 22.88 -54.97
C PHE A 5 -25.77 21.98 -53.96
N ILE A 6 -26.40 20.92 -53.42
CA ILE A 6 -25.75 20.03 -52.44
C ILE A 6 -25.36 18.67 -53.04
N ILE A 7 -25.94 18.27 -54.17
CA ILE A 7 -25.76 16.91 -54.71
C ILE A 7 -24.38 16.74 -55.39
N SER A 8 -23.73 17.83 -55.84
CA SER A 8 -22.43 17.74 -56.52
C SER A 8 -21.21 17.83 -55.59
N PHE A 9 -21.38 18.15 -54.30
CA PHE A 9 -20.26 18.24 -53.34
C PHE A 9 -20.14 16.99 -52.46
N LEU A 10 -21.19 16.16 -52.39
CA LEU A 10 -21.25 14.94 -51.57
C LEU A 10 -20.71 13.69 -52.28
N VAL A 11 -20.65 13.69 -53.62
CA VAL A 11 -20.09 12.57 -54.39
C VAL A 11 -18.57 12.65 -54.50
N LEU A 12 -17.97 13.85 -54.39
CA LEU A 12 -16.52 14.01 -54.48
C LEU A 12 -15.79 13.68 -53.15
N LEU A 13 -16.48 13.71 -52.01
CA LEU A 13 -15.89 13.34 -50.72
C LEU A 13 -15.94 11.84 -50.41
N PHE A 14 -16.71 11.05 -51.16
CA PHE A 14 -16.83 9.60 -50.94
C PHE A 14 -15.74 8.76 -51.64
N ILE A 15 -14.93 9.37 -52.51
CA ILE A 15 -13.92 8.67 -53.31
C ILE A 15 -12.49 8.81 -52.72
N ILE A 16 -12.27 9.70 -51.73
CA ILE A 16 -10.92 9.97 -51.19
C ILE A 16 -10.63 9.26 -49.85
N THR A 17 -11.58 8.55 -49.23
CA THR A 17 -11.34 7.86 -47.94
C THR A 17 -11.10 6.35 -48.03
N PHE A 18 -10.99 5.77 -49.23
CA PHE A 18 -10.83 4.30 -49.41
C PHE A 18 -9.52 3.87 -50.10
N THR A 19 -8.39 4.54 -49.83
CA THR A 19 -7.07 4.07 -50.28
C THR A 19 -5.98 4.02 -49.21
N ASN A 20 -6.32 4.16 -47.92
CA ASN A 20 -5.38 3.89 -46.81
C ASN A 20 -5.73 2.61 -46.05
N SER A 21 -6.10 1.55 -46.77
CA SER A 21 -6.11 0.19 -46.22
C SER A 21 -4.70 -0.37 -46.29
N ILE A 22 -3.86 0.03 -45.34
CA ILE A 22 -2.61 -0.66 -45.02
C ILE A 22 -3.01 -2.06 -44.50
N PRO A 23 -2.47 -3.16 -45.03
CA PRO A 23 -2.71 -4.47 -44.45
C PRO A 23 -1.97 -4.53 -43.11
N LEU A 24 -2.73 -4.50 -42.01
CA LEU A 24 -2.19 -4.89 -40.70
C LEU A 24 -2.10 -6.41 -40.68
N ASP A 25 -0.88 -6.88 -40.91
CA ASP A 25 -0.49 -8.27 -40.69
C ASP A 25 -0.87 -8.71 -39.28
N GLU A 26 -1.48 -9.89 -39.23
CA GLU A 26 -1.80 -10.65 -38.04
C GLU A 26 -0.54 -10.87 -37.19
N ARG A 27 -0.50 -10.27 -36.01
CA ARG A 27 0.02 -10.94 -34.83
C ARG A 27 -0.97 -10.73 -33.69
N SER A 28 -1.81 -11.74 -33.52
CA SER A 28 -2.50 -12.01 -32.27
C SER A 28 -1.46 -12.03 -31.15
N ILE A 29 -1.34 -10.91 -30.44
CA ILE A 29 -0.69 -10.90 -29.13
C ILE A 29 -1.64 -11.69 -28.24
N SER A 30 -1.34 -12.98 -28.13
CA SER A 30 -1.75 -13.80 -27.01
C SER A 30 -1.39 -13.02 -25.75
N HIS A 31 -2.39 -12.53 -25.02
CA HIS A 31 -2.23 -12.15 -23.62
C HIS A 31 -1.95 -13.44 -22.83
N ARG A 32 -0.73 -13.95 -22.98
CA ARG A 32 -0.13 -14.96 -22.14
C ARG A 32 0.95 -14.25 -21.34
N GLY A 33 0.67 -14.08 -20.06
CA GLY A 33 1.66 -13.74 -19.05
C GLY A 33 1.80 -12.25 -18.78
N GLU A 34 0.83 -11.65 -18.10
CA GLU A 34 1.23 -10.76 -17.01
C GLU A 34 1.63 -11.66 -15.83
N SER A 35 2.88 -12.13 -15.88
CA SER A 35 3.56 -12.48 -14.65
C SER A 35 3.56 -11.23 -13.78
N SER A 36 3.03 -11.34 -12.57
CA SER A 36 3.12 -10.34 -11.50
C SER A 36 4.42 -9.55 -11.64
N ILE A 37 4.33 -8.23 -11.82
CA ILE A 37 5.51 -7.39 -11.78
C ILE A 37 6.10 -7.57 -10.39
N VAL A 38 7.14 -8.40 -10.29
CA VAL A 38 7.93 -8.52 -9.08
C VAL A 38 8.53 -7.15 -8.87
N LYS A 39 8.07 -6.40 -7.87
CA LYS A 39 8.74 -5.17 -7.44
C LYS A 39 10.16 -5.58 -7.06
N ARG A 40 11.11 -5.34 -7.96
CA ARG A 40 12.51 -5.68 -7.73
C ARG A 40 13.08 -4.62 -6.79
N GLN A 41 13.57 -5.09 -5.65
CA GLN A 41 14.33 -4.28 -4.73
C GLN A 41 15.80 -4.38 -5.15
N ASP A 42 16.42 -3.27 -5.51
CA ASP A 42 17.88 -3.18 -5.56
C ASP A 42 18.42 -3.38 -4.14
N SER A 43 19.64 -3.91 -3.98
CA SER A 43 20.18 -4.26 -2.65
C SER A 43 20.05 -3.05 -1.69
N PRO A 44 19.14 -3.10 -0.70
CA PRO A 44 18.90 -1.97 0.17
C PRO A 44 20.12 -1.74 1.07
N PRO A 45 20.34 -0.51 1.57
CA PRO A 45 21.36 -0.29 2.58
C PRO A 45 21.04 -1.00 3.92
N TYR A 46 19.81 -1.51 4.08
CA TYR A 46 19.32 -2.21 5.28
C TYR A 46 18.57 -3.50 4.96
N TYR A 47 18.81 -4.55 5.75
CA TYR A 47 18.09 -5.84 5.65
C TYR A 47 16.90 -5.95 6.59
N VAL A 48 16.82 -5.06 7.59
CA VAL A 48 15.79 -5.06 8.62
C VAL A 48 15.42 -3.61 8.96
N LEU A 49 14.12 -3.36 9.07
CA LEU A 49 13.56 -2.14 9.63
C LEU A 49 12.74 -2.48 10.87
N HIS A 50 12.67 -1.55 11.83
CA HIS A 50 11.86 -1.67 13.03
C HIS A 50 10.93 -0.48 13.17
N ALA A 51 9.78 -0.74 13.77
CA ALA A 51 8.88 0.28 14.29
C ALA A 51 8.55 -0.04 15.75
N PHE A 52 9.04 0.81 16.64
CA PHE A 52 8.79 0.73 18.08
C PHE A 52 7.69 1.72 18.44
N PHE A 53 6.63 1.22 19.06
CA PHE A 53 5.55 2.07 19.56
C PHE A 53 5.97 2.62 20.92
N GLU A 54 6.52 3.83 20.91
CA GLU A 54 6.94 4.53 22.11
C GLU A 54 5.72 5.07 22.88
N PRO A 55 5.65 4.88 24.22
CA PRO A 55 4.50 5.33 25.02
C PRO A 55 4.25 6.84 24.99
N GLU A 56 5.26 7.64 24.65
CA GLU A 56 5.22 9.11 24.69
C GLU A 56 5.06 9.74 23.30
N PHE A 57 5.10 8.93 22.23
CA PHE A 57 4.91 9.43 20.87
C PHE A 57 3.40 9.52 20.56
N ASP A 58 2.80 10.61 21.04
CA ASP A 58 1.43 11.02 20.69
C ASP A 58 1.47 12.13 19.64
N PRO A 59 1.49 11.79 18.34
CA PRO A 59 1.47 12.81 17.30
C PRO A 59 0.08 13.48 17.15
N PHE A 60 -0.92 13.12 17.97
CA PHE A 60 -2.32 13.57 17.89
C PHE A 60 -2.80 14.37 19.11
N GLY A 61 -2.16 14.26 20.26
CA GLY A 61 -2.53 14.88 21.54
C GLY A 61 -3.87 14.41 22.12
N GLU A 62 -4.41 13.27 21.68
CA GLU A 62 -5.83 12.92 21.85
C GLU A 62 -6.10 11.53 22.45
N VAL A 63 -5.08 10.70 22.70
CA VAL A 63 -5.30 9.29 23.09
C VAL A 63 -4.90 9.05 24.56
N GLY A 64 -5.87 8.63 25.37
CA GLY A 64 -5.65 8.35 26.81
C GLY A 64 -4.91 7.04 27.11
N GLU A 65 -4.96 6.06 26.19
CA GLU A 65 -4.20 4.81 26.27
C GLU A 65 -3.49 4.53 24.95
N TYR A 66 -2.17 4.53 24.98
CA TYR A 66 -1.34 4.36 23.79
C TYR A 66 -1.05 2.88 23.49
N VAL A 67 -1.09 2.54 22.21
CA VAL A 67 -0.52 1.27 21.75
C VAL A 67 0.97 1.28 22.04
N THR A 68 1.44 0.23 22.70
CA THR A 68 2.86 -0.12 22.82
C THR A 68 3.09 -1.44 22.12
N GLY A 69 4.30 -1.70 21.66
CA GLY A 69 4.58 -2.88 20.86
C GLY A 69 5.68 -2.67 19.85
N THR A 70 5.86 -3.67 18.99
CA THR A 70 6.95 -3.70 18.03
C THR A 70 6.53 -4.34 16.73
N PHE A 71 6.99 -3.76 15.63
CA PHE A 71 6.92 -4.35 14.30
C PHE A 71 8.33 -4.44 13.74
N THR A 72 8.63 -5.54 13.06
CA THR A 72 9.90 -5.79 12.38
C THR A 72 9.62 -6.18 10.94
N PHE A 73 10.32 -5.54 10.02
CA PHE A 73 10.24 -5.78 8.58
C PHE A 73 11.58 -6.33 8.11
N THR A 74 11.61 -7.56 7.63
CA THR A 74 12.85 -8.26 7.25
C THR A 74 12.83 -8.64 5.79
N LEU A 75 13.85 -8.26 5.03
CA LEU A 75 14.06 -8.75 3.67
C LEU A 75 14.53 -10.21 3.73
N MET A 76 13.75 -11.10 3.11
CA MET A 76 14.05 -12.52 3.03
C MET A 76 14.93 -12.84 1.80
N ASN A 77 15.60 -13.99 1.82
CA ASN A 77 16.51 -14.43 0.74
C ASN A 77 15.80 -14.61 -0.61
N ASP A 78 14.50 -14.84 -0.62
CA ASP A 78 13.67 -14.99 -1.82
C ASP A 78 13.09 -13.66 -2.32
N GLY A 79 13.47 -12.54 -1.70
CA GLY A 79 13.03 -11.19 -2.05
C GLY A 79 11.69 -10.77 -1.43
N GLY A 80 11.05 -11.63 -0.64
CA GLY A 80 9.86 -11.25 0.13
C GLY A 80 10.20 -10.40 1.34
N ILE A 81 9.21 -9.66 1.87
CA ILE A 81 9.33 -8.93 3.14
C ILE A 81 8.50 -9.64 4.19
N ARG A 82 9.16 -10.16 5.21
CA ARG A 82 8.51 -10.71 6.39
C ARG A 82 8.21 -9.60 7.38
N VAL A 83 6.95 -9.48 7.76
CA VAL A 83 6.49 -8.61 8.84
C VAL A 83 6.18 -9.48 10.05
N ILE A 84 6.81 -9.18 11.17
CA ILE A 84 6.54 -9.79 12.48
C ILE A 84 6.16 -8.66 13.43
N GLY A 85 5.16 -8.87 14.27
CA GLY A 85 4.87 -7.89 15.31
C GLY A 85 3.96 -8.37 16.41
N GLN A 86 3.81 -7.52 17.40
CA GLN A 86 2.92 -7.68 18.54
C GLN A 86 2.66 -6.30 19.17
N CYS A 87 1.42 -6.07 19.59
CA CYS A 87 1.07 -4.94 20.45
C CYS A 87 0.86 -5.44 21.88
N ASN A 88 1.41 -4.75 22.87
CA ASN A 88 1.34 -5.12 24.29
C ASN A 88 0.19 -4.41 25.02
N THR A 89 -0.15 -3.19 24.59
CA THR A 89 -1.21 -2.34 25.19
C THR A 89 -1.97 -1.56 24.12
N GLY A 90 -2.99 -0.78 24.53
CA GLY A 90 -3.73 0.17 23.68
C GLY A 90 -4.97 -0.39 22.98
N PHE A 91 -5.20 -1.71 23.05
CA PHE A 91 -6.40 -2.36 22.53
C PHE A 91 -7.44 -2.49 23.64
N THR A 92 -8.63 -1.94 23.43
CA THR A 92 -9.70 -1.88 24.45
C THR A 92 -10.92 -2.75 24.10
N ASP A 93 -11.03 -3.19 22.84
CA ASP A 93 -12.12 -4.02 22.32
C ASP A 93 -11.55 -5.36 21.83
N PRO A 94 -12.12 -6.52 22.19
CA PRO A 94 -11.62 -7.82 21.73
C PRO A 94 -11.92 -8.12 20.25
N ASP A 95 -12.76 -7.34 19.56
CA ASP A 95 -13.06 -7.55 18.14
C ASP A 95 -11.94 -6.98 17.24
N PRO A 96 -11.17 -7.81 16.52
CA PRO A 96 -10.14 -7.31 15.61
C PRO A 96 -10.68 -6.49 14.45
N SER A 97 -11.97 -6.61 14.12
CA SER A 97 -12.57 -5.90 12.97
C SER A 97 -12.68 -4.38 13.16
N VAL A 98 -12.66 -3.91 14.42
CA VAL A 98 -12.69 -2.48 14.71
C VAL A 98 -11.32 -1.83 14.60
N TYR A 99 -10.26 -2.62 14.42
CA TYR A 99 -8.89 -2.13 14.33
C TYR A 99 -8.38 -2.15 12.90
N SER A 100 -7.52 -1.18 12.58
CA SER A 100 -6.74 -1.19 11.35
C SER A 100 -5.28 -0.89 11.64
N ILE A 101 -4.40 -1.54 10.89
CA ILE A 101 -2.95 -1.37 10.96
C ILE A 101 -2.47 -0.99 9.57
N ILE A 102 -1.98 0.23 9.43
CA ILE A 102 -1.63 0.83 8.14
C ILE A 102 -0.24 1.44 8.17
N ILE A 103 0.41 1.52 7.00
CA ILE A 103 1.63 2.31 6.80
C ILE A 103 1.27 3.63 6.13
N VAL A 104 1.74 4.74 6.70
CA VAL A 104 1.49 6.10 6.21
C VAL A 104 2.78 6.92 6.16
N ARG A 105 2.85 7.88 5.24
CA ARG A 105 3.99 8.80 5.13
C ARG A 105 4.07 9.81 6.28
N ARG A 106 2.92 10.26 6.78
CA ARG A 106 2.81 11.27 7.83
C ARG A 106 1.69 10.87 8.78
N PRO A 107 1.96 10.77 10.09
CA PRO A 107 0.92 10.42 11.03
C PRO A 107 -0.09 11.57 11.18
N VAL A 108 0.30 12.85 11.15
CA VAL A 108 -0.59 14.00 11.52
C VAL A 108 -1.35 14.65 10.35
N CYS A 109 -1.58 13.94 9.24
CA CYS A 109 -2.22 14.56 8.08
C CYS A 109 -3.69 14.09 7.94
N PRO A 110 -4.69 15.00 7.94
CA PRO A 110 -6.12 14.64 7.94
C PRO A 110 -6.56 13.80 6.73
N THR A 111 -5.78 13.80 5.65
CA THR A 111 -6.04 12.95 4.48
C THR A 111 -5.50 11.54 4.59
N TYR A 112 -4.72 11.18 5.65
CA TYR A 112 -4.11 9.87 5.92
C TYR A 112 -4.13 8.94 4.71
N ILE A 113 -3.40 9.31 3.66
CA ILE A 113 -3.43 8.51 2.44
C ILE A 113 -2.61 7.27 2.79
N SER A 114 -3.30 6.17 3.11
CA SER A 114 -2.69 4.89 3.42
C SER A 114 -1.76 4.54 2.28
N HIS A 115 -0.47 4.41 2.57
CA HIS A 115 0.46 3.90 1.59
C HIS A 115 0.24 2.40 1.41
N LEU A 116 -0.01 1.71 2.51
CA LEU A 116 -0.31 0.30 2.56
C LEU A 116 -1.24 -0.02 3.73
N ASP A 117 -2.22 -0.89 3.50
CA ASP A 117 -3.06 -1.47 4.57
C ASP A 117 -2.57 -2.88 4.87
N LEU A 118 -2.11 -3.11 6.10
CA LEU A 118 -1.64 -4.42 6.55
C LEU A 118 -2.77 -5.26 7.14
N THR A 119 -3.86 -4.63 7.58
CA THR A 119 -4.99 -5.25 8.29
C THR A 119 -5.50 -6.55 7.66
N PRO A 120 -5.77 -6.65 6.34
CA PRO A 120 -6.36 -7.87 5.78
C PRO A 120 -5.38 -9.06 5.74
N PHE A 121 -4.10 -8.84 5.97
CA PHE A 121 -3.05 -9.85 5.88
C PHE A 121 -2.60 -10.38 7.24
N LEU A 122 -2.66 -9.53 8.27
CA LEU A 122 -2.18 -9.87 9.60
C LEU A 122 -3.22 -10.73 10.35
N GLN A 123 -2.80 -11.93 10.73
CA GLN A 123 -3.62 -12.84 11.55
C GLN A 123 -3.17 -12.77 13.00
N TYR A 124 -4.01 -12.21 13.87
CA TYR A 124 -3.79 -12.11 15.31
C TYR A 124 -5.11 -12.19 16.07
N TYR A 125 -5.02 -12.46 17.36
CA TYR A 125 -6.12 -12.32 18.31
C TYR A 125 -5.86 -11.14 19.23
N ILE A 126 -6.92 -10.47 19.66
CA ILE A 126 -6.80 -9.41 20.68
C ILE A 126 -6.97 -10.05 22.05
N ASN A 127 -5.96 -9.85 22.89
CA ASN A 127 -5.97 -10.18 24.31
C ASN A 127 -5.80 -8.87 25.07
N VAL A 128 -6.91 -8.14 25.25
CA VAL A 128 -6.94 -6.82 25.90
C VAL A 128 -6.04 -6.82 27.16
N PRO A 129 -5.08 -5.88 27.28
CA PRO A 129 -4.96 -4.66 26.48
C PRO A 129 -4.12 -4.77 25.19
N GLY A 130 -3.66 -5.95 24.77
CA GLY A 130 -2.76 -6.14 23.63
C GLY A 130 -3.23 -7.18 22.61
N THR A 131 -2.28 -7.70 21.83
CA THR A 131 -2.51 -8.73 20.80
C THR A 131 -1.63 -9.95 21.03
N SER A 132 -2.00 -11.07 20.41
CA SER A 132 -1.02 -12.13 20.12
C SER A 132 0.06 -11.61 19.17
N GLY A 133 1.19 -12.31 19.11
CA GLY A 133 2.14 -12.13 18.01
C GLY A 133 1.51 -12.50 16.67
N PHE A 134 1.98 -11.86 15.60
CA PHE A 134 1.61 -12.18 14.23
C PHE A 134 2.84 -12.18 13.31
N GLN A 135 2.69 -12.88 12.18
CA GLN A 135 3.67 -12.90 11.12
C GLN A 135 2.97 -12.99 9.76
N HIS A 136 3.45 -12.25 8.77
CA HIS A 136 3.02 -12.38 7.39
C HIS A 136 4.16 -12.07 6.41
N ASP A 137 4.20 -12.79 5.30
CA ASP A 137 5.21 -12.62 4.26
C ASP A 137 4.58 -11.93 3.04
N PHE A 138 5.08 -10.74 2.73
CA PHE A 138 4.61 -9.93 1.61
C PHE A 138 5.53 -10.10 0.41
N TYR A 139 4.96 -10.46 -0.72
CA TYR A 139 5.66 -10.56 -1.99
C TYR A 139 5.11 -9.52 -2.96
N ASN A 140 6.00 -8.75 -3.60
CA ASN A 140 5.67 -7.78 -4.65
C ASN A 140 4.71 -6.65 -4.21
N THR A 141 4.51 -6.46 -2.91
CA THR A 141 3.61 -5.43 -2.37
C THR A 141 4.33 -4.11 -2.16
N PHE A 142 5.47 -4.15 -1.46
CA PHE A 142 6.32 -3.00 -1.17
C PHE A 142 7.79 -3.43 -1.05
N THR A 143 8.70 -2.47 -1.03
CA THR A 143 10.13 -2.69 -0.70
C THR A 143 10.47 -2.09 0.67
N LEU A 144 11.56 -2.52 1.31
CA LEU A 144 12.01 -1.84 2.54
C LEU A 144 12.40 -0.38 2.25
N GLU A 145 12.92 -0.09 1.05
CA GLU A 145 13.21 1.28 0.60
C GLU A 145 11.99 2.18 0.57
N GLU A 146 10.87 1.66 0.07
CA GLU A 146 9.62 2.42 -0.01
C GLU A 146 9.09 2.79 1.37
N ILE A 147 9.20 1.92 2.38
CA ILE A 147 8.58 2.14 3.70
C ILE A 147 9.52 2.73 4.75
N HIS A 148 10.81 2.89 4.45
CA HIS A 148 11.76 3.53 5.34
C HIS A 148 11.38 5.00 5.56
N HIS A 149 11.54 5.46 6.80
CA HIS A 149 11.10 6.78 7.27
C HIS A 149 9.58 7.05 7.15
N MET A 150 8.76 6.01 6.94
CA MET A 150 7.31 6.08 7.10
C MET A 150 6.90 5.70 8.53
N PHE A 151 5.60 5.57 8.77
CA PHE A 151 5.05 5.24 10.09
C PHE A 151 4.08 4.08 9.98
N VAL A 152 4.16 3.14 10.93
CA VAL A 152 3.06 2.21 11.22
C VAL A 152 2.07 2.93 12.12
N VAL A 153 0.79 2.91 11.75
CA VAL A 153 -0.29 3.51 12.54
C VAL A 153 -1.34 2.44 12.84
N VAL A 154 -1.72 2.36 14.12
CA VAL A 154 -2.84 1.53 14.58
C VAL A 154 -4.02 2.46 14.83
N LYS A 155 -5.20 2.10 14.32
CA LYS A 155 -6.44 2.84 14.55
C LYS A 155 -7.52 1.95 15.13
N MET A 156 -8.40 2.54 15.94
CA MET A 156 -9.69 1.99 16.31
C MET A 156 -10.78 2.80 15.60
N GLY A 157 -11.46 2.18 14.62
CA GLY A 157 -12.31 2.88 13.67
C GLY A 157 -11.52 3.97 12.92
N ALA A 158 -11.93 5.22 13.05
CA ALA A 158 -11.26 6.37 12.43
C ALA A 158 -10.14 6.97 13.29
N THR A 159 -10.07 6.61 14.58
CA THR A 159 -9.19 7.26 15.56
C THR A 159 -7.85 6.53 15.64
N PRO A 160 -6.73 7.20 15.34
CA PRO A 160 -5.40 6.66 15.65
C PRO A 160 -5.25 6.42 17.15
N ILE A 161 -4.70 5.27 17.52
CA ILE A 161 -4.41 4.88 18.91
C ILE A 161 -2.94 4.51 19.13
N GLY A 162 -2.12 4.61 18.08
CA GLY A 162 -0.69 4.42 18.14
C GLY A 162 -0.02 4.75 16.82
N ALA A 163 1.21 5.25 16.89
CA ALA A 163 2.07 5.46 15.74
C ALA A 163 3.51 5.07 16.10
N ALA A 164 4.22 4.48 15.15
CA ALA A 164 5.62 4.10 15.31
C ALA A 164 6.40 4.44 14.03
N TYR A 165 7.54 5.11 14.20
CA TYR A 165 8.42 5.45 13.09
C TYR A 165 9.18 4.22 12.60
N ILE A 166 9.29 4.06 11.28
CA ILE A 166 10.00 2.93 10.65
C ILE A 166 11.44 3.36 10.35
N GLN A 167 12.39 2.75 11.06
CA GLN A 167 13.82 3.07 10.93
C GLN A 167 14.69 1.82 10.80
N ALA A 168 15.89 1.99 10.24
CA ALA A 168 16.87 0.91 10.15
C ALA A 168 17.58 0.70 11.49
N VAL A 169 18.16 -0.49 11.67
CA VAL A 169 19.00 -0.76 12.85
C VAL A 169 20.23 0.14 12.83
N GLY A 170 20.44 0.92 13.90
CA GLY A 170 21.61 1.78 14.07
C GLY A 170 21.47 3.19 13.48
N GLU A 171 20.26 3.58 13.07
CA GLU A 171 19.90 4.99 12.87
C GLU A 171 19.33 5.53 14.19
N ASP A 172 20.15 6.26 14.95
CA ASP A 172 19.75 7.07 16.12
C ASP A 172 19.98 8.57 15.83
#